data_AF-A0A1S8YLK7-F1
#
_entry.id   AF-A0A1S8YLK7-F1
#
_cell.length_a   1.000
_cell.length_b   1.000
_cell.length_c   1.000
_cell.angle_alpha   90.00
_cell.angle_beta   90.00
_cell.angle_gamma   90.00
#
_symmetry.space_group_name_H-M   'P 1'
#
loop_
_entity.id
_entity.type
_entity.pdbx_description
1 polymer ?
#
loop_
_entity_poly.entity_id
_entity_poly.type
_entity_poly.pdbx_seq_one_letter_code
_entity_poly.pdbx_strand_id
1 'polypeptide(L)'
;MLRQRGSSASGMVMILMLAAILVMHGNLRQLSAGWFSVVGEQHFIRQQVAASSALAWGIRRHWRAAAGWHCQFYPHLSWRACLLMNGEGNEGVIRGDSGAGSLSVWRWIELRRGLLRPKPRGWIDYCPLTQDCQP
;
A
#
# COMPACT_ATOMS: atom_id res chain seq x y z
N MET A 1 36.03 22.35 63.80
CA MET A 1 34.85 22.43 62.93
C MET A 1 35.25 22.03 61.51
N LEU A 2 35.02 20.78 61.10
CA LEU A 2 35.30 20.35 59.72
C LEU A 2 34.14 20.75 58.81
N ARG A 3 34.40 21.66 57.88
CA ARG A 3 33.47 22.09 56.84
C ARG A 3 33.54 21.11 55.68
N GLN A 4 32.73 20.05 55.73
CA GLN A 4 32.55 19.11 54.62
C GLN A 4 31.76 19.79 53.48
N ARG A 5 32.47 20.28 52.46
CA ARG A 5 31.92 20.76 51.17
C ARG A 5 31.96 19.67 50.09
N GLY A 6 31.73 18.40 50.47
CA GLY A 6 31.79 17.24 49.55
C GLY A 6 30.46 16.55 49.27
N SER A 7 29.39 16.85 50.02
CA SER A 7 28.11 16.13 49.94
C SER A 7 27.11 16.72 48.93
N SER A 8 27.19 18.01 48.61
CA SER A 8 26.23 18.67 47.73
C SER A 8 26.44 18.38 46.24
N ALA A 9 27.70 18.18 45.81
CA ALA A 9 28.02 17.86 44.42
C ALA A 9 27.52 16.47 44.00
N SER A 10 27.60 15.49 44.91
CA SER A 10 27.16 14.11 44.68
C SER A 10 25.65 14.02 44.42
N GLY A 11 24.85 14.78 45.17
CA GLY A 11 23.39 14.84 44.99
C GLY A 11 22.99 15.46 43.65
N MET A 12 23.70 16.50 43.21
CA MET A 12 23.45 17.15 41.91
C MET A 12 23.73 16.20 40.73
N VAL A 13 24.85 15.45 40.79
CA VAL A 13 25.18 14.46 39.75
C VAL A 13 24.13 13.33 39.70
N MET A 14 23.65 12.89 40.86
CA MET A 14 22.59 11.86 40.93
C MET A 14 21.28 12.33 40.31
N ILE A 15 20.87 13.58 40.56
CA ILE A 15 19.68 14.18 39.95
C ILE A 15 19.85 14.31 38.42
N LEU A 16 21.03 14.72 37.94
CA LEU A 16 21.30 14.81 36.50
C LEU A 16 21.26 13.44 35.82
N MET A 17 21.81 12.39 36.45
CA MET A 17 21.71 11.03 35.93
C MET A 17 20.26 10.55 35.86
N LEU A 18 19.45 10.78 36.90
CA LEU A 18 18.04 10.42 36.91
C LEU A 18 17.25 11.16 35.83
N ALA A 19 17.51 12.46 35.65
CA ALA A 19 16.89 13.24 34.58
C ALA A 19 17.27 12.71 33.19
N ALA A 20 18.54 12.37 32.96
CA ALA A 20 18.99 11.77 31.71
C ALA A 20 18.33 10.40 31.42
N ILE A 21 18.22 9.55 32.45
CA ILE A 21 17.53 8.25 32.36
C ILE A 21 16.06 8.44 32.00
N LEU A 22 15.35 9.37 32.66
CA LEU A 22 13.96 9.67 32.40
C LEU A 22 13.72 10.17 30.96
N VAL A 23 14.57 11.08 30.48
CA VAL A 23 14.50 11.58 29.09
C VAL A 23 14.77 10.47 28.09
N MET A 24 15.80 9.64 28.32
CA MET A 24 16.12 8.51 27.45
C MET A 24 14.97 7.49 27.37
N HIS A 25 14.39 7.12 28.51
CA HIS A 25 13.24 6.20 28.55
C HIS A 25 11.98 6.80 27.91
N GLY A 26 11.73 8.10 28.10
CA GLY A 26 10.62 8.80 27.45
C GLY A 26 10.73 8.78 25.92
N ASN A 27 11.91 9.09 25.39
CA ASN A 27 12.18 9.09 23.95
C ASN A 27 12.02 7.68 23.34
N LEU A 28 12.54 6.65 24.01
CA LEU A 28 12.40 5.26 23.56
C LEU A 28 10.94 4.82 23.47
N ARG A 29 10.09 5.23 24.43
CA ARG A 29 8.65 4.90 24.43
C ARG A 29 7.88 5.61 23.31
N GLN A 30 8.21 6.87 23.01
CA GLN A 30 7.61 7.60 21.90
C GLN A 30 7.94 6.97 20.55
N LEU A 31 9.21 6.60 20.35
CA LEU A 31 9.63 5.88 19.15
C LEU A 31 8.83 4.58 19.01
N SER A 32 8.83 3.71 20.04
CA SER A 32 8.15 2.40 19.99
C SER A 32 6.67 2.48 19.68
N ALA A 33 5.97 3.51 20.16
CA ALA A 33 4.54 3.71 19.87
C ALA A 33 4.29 4.08 18.40
N GLY A 34 5.20 4.81 17.77
CA GLY A 34 5.10 5.17 16.35
C GLY A 34 5.44 4.03 15.39
N TRP A 35 6.38 3.14 15.75
CA TRP A 35 6.85 2.07 14.86
C TRP A 35 5.75 1.12 14.37
N PHE A 36 4.84 0.68 15.25
CA PHE A 36 3.77 -0.24 14.87
C PHE A 36 2.77 0.37 13.88
N SER A 37 2.48 1.67 14.02
CA SER A 37 1.58 2.38 13.10
C SER A 37 2.24 2.55 11.72
N VAL A 38 3.53 2.86 11.70
CA VAL A 38 4.31 3.01 10.45
C VAL A 38 4.44 1.69 9.69
N VAL A 39 4.61 0.55 10.37
CA VAL A 39 4.74 -0.76 9.67
C VAL A 39 3.45 -1.15 8.96
N GLY A 40 2.29 -0.95 9.58
CA GLY A 40 0.99 -1.22 8.94
C GLY A 40 0.75 -0.32 7.72
N GLU A 41 1.07 0.97 7.85
CA GLU A 41 0.96 1.94 6.77
C GLU A 41 1.93 1.64 5.61
N GLN A 42 3.18 1.28 5.92
CA GLN A 42 4.15 0.86 4.91
C GLN A 42 3.70 -0.38 4.13
N HIS A 43 3.11 -1.37 4.82
CA HIS A 43 2.60 -2.57 4.16
C HIS A 43 1.46 -2.22 3.19
N PHE A 44 0.49 -1.40 3.64
CA PHE A 44 -0.60 -0.94 2.78
C PHE A 44 -0.09 -0.16 1.56
N ILE A 45 0.84 0.78 1.76
CA ILE A 45 1.44 1.56 0.66
C ILE A 45 2.12 0.63 -0.36
N ARG A 46 2.89 -0.36 0.10
CA ARG A 46 3.54 -1.33 -0.79
C ARG A 46 2.52 -2.12 -1.62
N GLN A 47 1.44 -2.59 -1.01
CA GLN A 47 0.38 -3.30 -1.73
C GLN A 47 -0.35 -2.40 -2.73
N GLN A 48 -0.68 -1.16 -2.35
CA GLN A 48 -1.30 -0.17 -3.23
C GLN A 48 -0.41 0.15 -4.43
N VAL A 49 0.89 0.34 -4.22
CA VAL A 49 1.87 0.58 -5.29
C VAL A 49 2.01 -0.64 -6.19
N ALA A 50 2.02 -1.85 -5.63
CA ALA A 50 2.11 -3.08 -6.43
C ALA A 50 0.85 -3.27 -7.31
N ALA A 51 -0.34 -3.10 -6.74
CA ALA A 51 -1.61 -3.22 -7.45
C ALA A 51 -1.77 -2.15 -8.55
N SER A 52 -1.45 -0.89 -8.24
CA SER A 52 -1.47 0.21 -9.21
C SER A 52 -0.46 0.03 -10.35
N SER A 53 0.74 -0.49 -10.04
CA SER A 53 1.74 -0.82 -11.04
C SER A 53 1.30 -1.98 -11.94
N ALA A 54 0.70 -3.03 -11.35
CA ALA A 54 0.11 -4.14 -12.08
C ALA A 54 -1.00 -3.68 -13.03
N LEU A 55 -1.88 -2.80 -12.58
CA LEU A 55 -2.93 -2.18 -13.38
C LEU A 55 -2.35 -1.36 -14.54
N ALA A 56 -1.37 -0.49 -14.26
CA ALA A 56 -0.73 0.35 -15.27
C ALA A 56 0.06 -0.47 -16.30
N TRP A 57 0.65 -1.59 -15.89
CA TRP A 57 1.24 -2.57 -16.79
C TRP A 57 0.15 -3.23 -17.66
N GLY A 58 -0.93 -3.73 -17.05
CA GLY A 58 -2.05 -4.36 -17.75
C GLY A 58 -2.70 -3.47 -18.80
N ILE A 59 -2.89 -2.18 -18.51
CA ILE A 59 -3.44 -1.19 -19.44
C ILE A 59 -2.58 -1.04 -20.71
N ARG A 60 -1.25 -1.20 -20.59
CA ARG A 60 -0.33 -1.10 -21.73
C ARG A 60 -0.25 -2.39 -22.56
N ARG A 61 -0.85 -3.49 -22.10
CA ARG A 61 -0.89 -4.75 -22.84
C ARG A 61 -1.96 -4.71 -23.94
N HIS A 62 -1.77 -5.57 -24.93
CA HIS A 62 -2.80 -5.84 -25.91
C HIS A 62 -3.80 -6.83 -25.33
N TRP A 63 -5.08 -6.57 -25.58
CA TRP A 63 -6.20 -7.36 -25.12
C TRP A 63 -7.09 -7.75 -26.28
N ARG A 64 -7.81 -8.87 -26.14
CA ARG A 64 -8.86 -9.29 -27.07
C ARG A 64 -10.18 -9.23 -26.32
N ALA A 65 -11.21 -8.73 -26.99
CA ALA A 65 -12.57 -8.81 -26.47
C ALA A 65 -12.95 -10.29 -26.42
N ALA A 66 -13.27 -10.77 -25.22
CA ALA A 66 -13.75 -12.13 -25.02
C ALA A 66 -14.62 -12.15 -23.76
N ALA A 67 -15.48 -13.17 -23.68
CA ALA A 67 -16.48 -13.29 -22.63
C ALA A 67 -15.85 -13.74 -21.31
N GLY A 68 -16.26 -13.10 -20.23
CA GLY A 68 -15.74 -13.39 -18.88
C GLY A 68 -14.39 -12.76 -18.61
N TRP A 69 -13.74 -13.26 -17.57
CA TRP A 69 -12.47 -12.74 -17.08
C TRP A 69 -11.29 -13.24 -17.92
N HIS A 70 -10.49 -12.30 -18.41
CA HIS A 70 -9.24 -12.59 -19.09
C HIS A 70 -8.07 -12.01 -18.31
N CYS A 71 -7.15 -12.86 -17.85
CA CYS A 71 -6.01 -12.43 -17.04
C CYS A 71 -4.69 -12.57 -17.79
N GLN A 72 -3.81 -11.59 -17.62
CA GLN A 72 -2.40 -11.65 -17.99
C GLN A 72 -1.55 -11.53 -16.73
N PHE A 73 -0.45 -12.27 -16.71
CA PHE A 73 0.45 -12.38 -15.57
C PHE A 73 1.85 -11.92 -15.94
N TYR A 74 2.51 -11.22 -15.01
CA TYR A 74 3.93 -10.86 -15.10
C TYR A 74 4.69 -11.55 -13.94
N PRO A 75 5.33 -12.70 -14.21
CA PRO A 75 5.85 -13.59 -13.16
C PRO A 75 6.89 -12.93 -12.25
N HIS A 76 7.75 -12.05 -12.79
CA HIS A 76 8.85 -11.45 -12.03
C HIS A 76 8.41 -10.59 -10.84
N LEU A 77 7.21 -10.01 -10.89
CA LEU A 77 6.68 -9.15 -9.83
C LEU A 77 5.33 -9.64 -9.29
N SER A 78 4.95 -10.88 -9.64
CA SER A 78 3.64 -11.47 -9.31
C SER A 78 2.46 -10.58 -9.72
N TRP A 79 2.63 -9.71 -10.71
CA TRP A 79 1.54 -8.84 -11.15
C TRP A 79 0.54 -9.65 -11.96
N ARG A 80 -0.73 -9.37 -11.69
CA ARG A 80 -1.86 -9.90 -12.42
C ARG A 80 -2.75 -8.76 -12.81
N ALA A 81 -3.06 -8.69 -14.10
CA ALA A 81 -4.07 -7.79 -14.62
C ALA A 81 -5.18 -8.63 -15.24
N CYS A 82 -6.43 -8.37 -14.90
CA CYS A 82 -7.58 -9.08 -15.42
C CYS A 82 -8.57 -8.10 -16.04
N LEU A 83 -9.02 -8.40 -17.25
CA LEU A 83 -9.99 -7.61 -18.01
C LEU A 83 -11.33 -8.34 -18.01
N LEU A 84 -12.40 -7.60 -17.74
CA LEU A 84 -13.78 -8.02 -17.93
C LEU A 84 -14.49 -7.01 -18.83
N MET A 85 -15.04 -7.48 -19.95
CA MET A 85 -15.80 -6.65 -20.88
C MET A 85 -17.29 -6.65 -20.51
N ASN A 86 -17.94 -5.49 -20.61
CA ASN A 86 -19.38 -5.35 -20.43
C ASN A 86 -20.11 -5.77 -21.71
N GLY A 87 -20.42 -7.07 -21.83
CA GLY A 87 -21.30 -7.60 -22.87
C GLY A 87 -20.91 -7.19 -24.31
N GLU A 88 -21.88 -6.70 -25.07
CA GLU A 88 -21.72 -6.32 -26.49
C GLU A 88 -20.95 -5.00 -26.72
N GLY A 89 -20.59 -4.30 -25.64
CA GLY A 89 -19.90 -3.00 -25.72
C GLY A 89 -18.39 -3.09 -25.81
N ASN A 90 -17.76 -1.97 -26.16
CA ASN A 90 -16.32 -1.78 -26.01
C ASN A 90 -15.93 -1.35 -24.59
N GLU A 91 -16.89 -1.20 -23.68
CA GLU A 91 -16.61 -0.81 -22.30
C GLU A 91 -16.29 -2.04 -21.46
N GLY A 92 -15.45 -1.84 -20.46
CA GLY A 92 -15.10 -2.90 -19.53
C GLY A 92 -14.36 -2.35 -18.32
N VAL A 93 -14.04 -3.25 -17.42
CA VAL A 93 -13.24 -2.95 -16.25
C VAL A 93 -11.97 -3.79 -16.27
N ILE A 94 -10.85 -3.15 -15.96
CA ILE A 94 -9.59 -3.84 -15.72
C ILE A 94 -9.27 -3.79 -14.23
N ARG A 95 -8.91 -4.93 -13.67
CA ARG A 95 -8.43 -5.15 -12.31
C ARG A 95 -6.93 -5.36 -12.34
N GLY A 96 -6.19 -4.76 -11.42
CA GLY A 96 -4.77 -5.02 -11.20
C GLY A 96 -4.52 -5.41 -9.75
N ASP A 97 -3.79 -6.51 -9.54
CA ASP A 97 -3.35 -6.98 -8.24
C ASP A 97 -1.97 -7.64 -8.31
N SER A 98 -1.37 -7.92 -7.16
CA SER A 98 -0.04 -8.54 -7.05
C SER A 98 -0.12 -9.96 -6.48
N GLY A 99 -1.15 -10.72 -6.87
CA GLY A 99 -1.37 -12.11 -6.45
C GLY A 99 -2.60 -12.32 -5.58
N ALA A 100 -2.88 -13.58 -5.25
CA ALA A 100 -4.02 -13.95 -4.42
C ALA A 100 -3.91 -13.31 -3.02
N GLY A 101 -5.03 -12.75 -2.52
CA GLY A 101 -5.09 -12.08 -1.22
C GLY A 101 -4.40 -10.71 -1.15
N SER A 102 -3.86 -10.20 -2.25
CA SER A 102 -3.32 -8.84 -2.33
C SER A 102 -4.43 -7.81 -2.60
N LEU A 103 -4.12 -6.55 -2.29
CA LEU A 103 -4.97 -5.42 -2.65
C LEU A 103 -5.19 -5.40 -4.17
N SER A 104 -6.43 -5.13 -4.58
CA SER A 104 -6.79 -4.98 -5.98
C SER A 104 -7.30 -3.58 -6.27
N VAL A 105 -6.82 -2.98 -7.35
CA VAL A 105 -7.34 -1.71 -7.87
C VAL A 105 -8.02 -1.93 -9.21
N TRP A 106 -8.94 -1.04 -9.53
CA TRP A 106 -9.84 -1.18 -10.66
C TRP A 106 -9.85 0.09 -11.51
N ARG A 107 -10.10 -0.08 -12.80
CA ARG A 107 -10.27 1.05 -13.71
C ARG A 107 -11.26 0.76 -14.82
N TRP A 108 -12.19 1.69 -15.03
CA TRP A 108 -13.04 1.67 -16.22
C TRP A 108 -12.20 1.98 -17.46
N ILE A 109 -12.39 1.16 -18.49
CA ILE A 109 -11.68 1.26 -19.76
C ILE A 109 -12.65 1.16 -20.93
N GLU A 110 -12.16 1.57 -22.09
CA GLU A 110 -12.71 1.21 -23.40
C GLU A 110 -11.68 0.42 -24.18
N LEU A 111 -12.05 -0.71 -24.77
CA LEU A 111 -11.21 -1.48 -25.67
C LEU A 111 -11.38 -0.94 -27.10
N ARG A 112 -10.31 -0.40 -27.67
CA ARG A 112 -10.29 0.08 -29.06
C ARG A 112 -9.12 -0.55 -29.80
N ARG A 113 -9.42 -1.37 -30.83
CA ARG A 113 -8.40 -2.06 -31.65
C ARG A 113 -7.38 -2.85 -30.80
N GLY A 114 -7.86 -3.51 -29.74
CA GLY A 114 -7.01 -4.30 -28.84
C GLY A 114 -6.20 -3.51 -27.81
N LEU A 115 -6.34 -2.17 -27.79
CA LEU A 115 -5.69 -1.29 -26.82
C LEU A 115 -6.72 -0.77 -25.82
N LEU A 116 -6.35 -0.74 -24.54
CA LEU A 116 -7.19 -0.18 -23.50
C LEU A 116 -7.03 1.34 -23.43
N ARG A 117 -8.17 2.03 -23.47
CA ARG A 117 -8.28 3.47 -23.26
C ARG A 117 -8.94 3.71 -21.91
N PRO A 118 -8.18 4.07 -20.87
CA PRO A 118 -8.77 4.31 -19.57
C PRO A 118 -9.71 5.51 -19.59
N LYS A 119 -10.88 5.37 -18.96
CA LYS A 119 -11.82 6.48 -18.82
C LYS A 119 -11.23 7.57 -17.90
N PRO A 120 -11.46 8.86 -18.20
CA PRO A 120 -11.12 9.95 -17.30
C PRO A 120 -11.79 9.74 -15.94
N ARG A 121 -11.06 9.96 -14.83
CA ARG A 121 -11.56 9.79 -13.45
C ARG A 121 -12.16 8.41 -13.13
N GLY A 122 -11.82 7.38 -13.91
CA GLY A 122 -12.34 6.02 -13.72
C GLY A 122 -11.54 5.15 -12.74
N TRP A 123 -10.77 5.75 -11.82
CA TRP A 123 -9.98 5.00 -10.82
C TRP A 123 -10.85 4.58 -9.65
N ILE A 124 -10.72 3.33 -9.22
CA ILE A 124 -11.59 2.73 -8.19
C ILE A 124 -10.75 1.80 -7.32
N ASP A 125 -10.90 1.93 -6.02
CA ASP A 125 -10.23 1.15 -4.97
C ASP A 125 -11.12 0.05 -4.37
N TYR A 126 -12.40 0.05 -4.71
CA TYR A 126 -13.38 -1.00 -4.38
C TYR A 126 -13.85 -1.75 -5.63
N CYS A 127 -14.60 -2.84 -5.45
CA CYS A 127 -15.18 -3.57 -6.58
C CYS A 127 -16.35 -2.78 -7.20
N PRO A 128 -16.29 -2.41 -8.48
CA PRO A 128 -17.33 -1.62 -9.12
C PRO A 128 -18.48 -2.47 -9.70
N LEU A 129 -18.38 -3.80 -9.62
CA LEU A 129 -19.37 -4.74 -10.15
C LEU A 129 -20.39 -5.09 -9.08
N THR A 130 -21.64 -5.35 -9.47
CA THR A 130 -22.69 -5.83 -8.56
C THR A 130 -22.40 -7.23 -8.03
N GLN A 131 -21.71 -8.06 -8.81
CA GLN A 131 -21.33 -9.44 -8.52
C GLN A 131 -20.05 -9.78 -9.31
N ASP A 132 -19.40 -10.90 -8.98
CA ASP A 132 -18.24 -11.44 -9.71
C ASP A 132 -16.98 -10.54 -9.71
N CYS A 133 -16.67 -9.98 -8.55
CA CYS A 133 -15.48 -9.18 -8.32
C CYS A 133 -14.15 -9.96 -8.41
N GLN A 134 -14.18 -11.27 -8.55
CA GLN A 134 -13.00 -12.12 -8.64
C GLN A 134 -12.96 -12.81 -10.01
N PRO A 135 -11.78 -12.86 -10.65
CA PRO A 135 -11.55 -13.67 -11.85
C PRO A 135 -11.47 -15.16 -11.53
#